data_AF-A0A1I7VGR2-F1
#
_entry.id   AF-A0A1I7VGR2-F1
#
_cell.length_a   1.000
_cell.length_b   1.000
_cell.length_c   1.000
_cell.angle_alpha   90.00
_cell.angle_beta   90.00
_cell.angle_gamma   90.00
#
_symmetry.space_group_name_H-M   'P 1'
#
loop_
_entity.id
_entity.type
_entity.pdbx_description
1 polymer ?
#
loop_
_entity_poly.entity_id
_entity_poly.type
_entity_poly.pdbx_seq_one_letter_code
_entity_poly.pdbx_strand_id
1 'polypeptide(L)'
;MNSKLQIPSIAIWQDRDIRFDVNPRLLHLIAGENLVDRIDDVEDTKGNCGDKGVLRITNLRLTWHAIAIPRINLSLGYNTISGVTTKMTKSRLRGQAESLYLLAHHANARYEFIFTCINPSQTKLFTTVIAIHRAYETSKLYREIKMRGALVNDEQHLRILPEEQQCDRYDGVWNLGNDQ
;
A
#
# COMPACT_ATOMS: atom_id res chain seq x y z
N MET A 1 6.11 17.30 -38.96
CA MET A 1 6.01 17.63 -37.52
C MET A 1 5.31 16.46 -36.84
N ASN A 2 6.06 15.46 -36.37
CA ASN A 2 5.48 14.32 -35.65
C ASN A 2 5.34 14.69 -34.18
N SER A 3 4.14 15.08 -33.78
CA SER A 3 3.77 15.16 -32.37
C SER A 3 3.83 13.75 -31.80
N LYS A 4 4.91 13.42 -31.08
CA LYS A 4 4.92 12.26 -30.20
C LYS A 4 3.74 12.44 -29.25
N LEU A 5 2.71 11.60 -29.39
CA LEU A 5 1.68 11.45 -28.38
C LEU A 5 2.39 11.09 -27.10
N GLN A 6 2.49 12.06 -26.20
CA GLN A 6 3.02 11.88 -24.87
C GLN A 6 1.97 11.03 -24.16
N ILE A 7 2.13 9.71 -24.20
CA ILE A 7 1.35 8.79 -23.37
C ILE A 7 1.59 9.33 -21.96
N PRO A 8 0.54 9.81 -21.26
CA PRO A 8 0.72 10.19 -19.87
C PRO A 8 1.25 8.94 -19.21
N SER A 9 2.44 9.00 -18.61
CA SER A 9 2.82 7.95 -17.69
C SER A 9 1.68 7.88 -16.69
N ILE A 10 0.92 6.78 -16.71
CA ILE A 10 -0.14 6.57 -15.73
C ILE A 10 0.62 6.37 -14.43
N ALA A 11 0.86 7.48 -13.73
CA ALA A 11 1.52 7.48 -12.46
C ALA A 11 0.55 6.81 -11.49
N ILE A 12 0.82 5.55 -11.20
CA ILE A 12 0.13 4.80 -10.14
C ILE A 12 0.48 5.54 -8.84
N TRP A 13 -0.54 6.16 -8.25
CA TRP A 13 -0.43 6.92 -7.01
C TRP A 13 -0.93 6.09 -5.82
N GLN A 14 -1.71 5.05 -6.10
CA GLN A 14 -2.48 4.26 -5.15
C GLN A 14 -1.60 3.67 -4.04
N ASP A 15 -0.39 3.22 -4.37
CA ASP A 15 0.59 2.69 -3.44
C ASP A 15 1.54 3.77 -2.87
N ARG A 16 1.58 4.97 -3.46
CA ARG A 16 2.59 6.01 -3.19
C ARG A 16 2.09 7.24 -2.43
N ASP A 17 0.80 7.49 -2.44
CA ASP A 17 0.19 8.66 -1.81
C ASP A 17 -0.71 8.29 -0.63
N ILE A 18 -0.95 9.30 0.20
CA ILE A 18 -2.01 9.34 1.20
C ILE A 18 -3.03 10.36 0.71
N ARG A 19 -4.30 9.96 0.56
CA ARG A 19 -5.36 10.86 0.12
C ARG A 19 -6.60 10.75 0.98
N PHE A 20 -7.19 11.90 1.28
CA PHE A 20 -8.42 12.04 2.07
C PHE A 20 -9.55 12.53 1.16
N ASP A 21 -10.77 12.12 1.49
CA ASP A 21 -12.01 12.56 0.84
C ASP A 21 -11.95 12.53 -0.68
N VAL A 22 -11.34 11.47 -1.22
CA VAL A 22 -11.21 11.30 -2.66
C VAL A 22 -12.59 11.00 -3.26
N ASN A 23 -12.74 11.29 -4.55
CA ASN A 23 -13.92 10.85 -5.28
C ASN A 23 -14.06 9.33 -5.12
N PRO A 24 -15.21 8.79 -4.68
CA PRO A 24 -15.38 7.34 -4.45
C PRO A 24 -15.03 6.48 -5.66
N ARG A 25 -15.13 7.01 -6.88
CA ARG A 25 -14.69 6.30 -8.11
C ARG A 25 -13.19 5.95 -8.09
N LEU A 26 -12.38 6.75 -7.43
CA LEU A 26 -10.94 6.54 -7.27
C LEU A 26 -10.60 5.50 -6.19
N LEU A 27 -11.59 5.07 -5.39
CA LEU A 27 -11.44 3.96 -4.45
C LEU A 27 -11.65 2.59 -5.10
N HIS A 28 -12.16 2.54 -6.34
CA HIS A 28 -12.26 1.30 -7.09
C HIS A 28 -10.87 0.69 -7.33
N LEU A 29 -10.86 -0.62 -7.51
CA LEU A 29 -9.63 -1.35 -7.80
C LEU A 29 -9.13 -0.95 -9.19
N ILE A 30 -7.84 -0.62 -9.28
CA ILE A 30 -7.18 -0.42 -10.57
C ILE A 30 -6.73 -1.75 -11.16
N ALA A 31 -6.31 -1.76 -12.43
CA ALA A 31 -5.73 -2.94 -13.05
C ALA A 31 -4.50 -3.42 -12.24
N GLY A 32 -4.46 -4.71 -11.92
CA GLY A 32 -3.42 -5.33 -11.09
C GLY A 32 -3.64 -5.18 -9.57
N GLU A 33 -4.64 -4.39 -9.14
CA GLU A 33 -5.02 -4.29 -7.75
C GLU A 33 -6.12 -5.31 -7.39
N ASN A 34 -5.90 -6.09 -6.35
CA ASN A 34 -6.82 -7.11 -5.89
C ASN A 34 -7.24 -6.84 -4.44
N LEU A 35 -8.53 -7.05 -4.15
CA LEU A 35 -9.03 -7.06 -2.77
C LEU A 35 -8.56 -8.36 -2.10
N VAL A 36 -7.78 -8.22 -1.03
CA VAL A 36 -7.33 -9.34 -0.21
C VAL A 36 -8.38 -9.65 0.85
N ASP A 37 -8.85 -8.60 1.54
CA ASP A 37 -9.75 -8.76 2.68
C ASP A 37 -10.58 -7.50 2.93
N ARG A 38 -11.66 -7.65 3.69
CA ARG A 38 -12.60 -6.59 4.04
C ARG A 38 -13.03 -6.73 5.49
N ILE A 39 -12.95 -5.62 6.21
CA ILE A 39 -13.41 -5.52 7.58
C ILE A 39 -14.53 -4.49 7.63
N ASP A 40 -15.72 -4.94 8.02
CA ASP A 40 -16.87 -4.06 8.24
C ASP A 40 -16.87 -3.52 9.68
N ASP A 41 -17.67 -2.48 9.93
CA ASP A 41 -17.81 -1.87 11.26
C ASP A 41 -16.46 -1.48 11.90
N VAL A 42 -15.58 -0.85 11.11
CA VAL A 42 -14.28 -0.31 11.56
C VAL A 42 -14.38 1.20 11.74
N GLU A 43 -14.01 1.67 12.92
CA GLU A 43 -13.95 3.10 13.26
C GLU A 43 -12.54 3.65 12.96
N ASP A 44 -12.46 4.75 12.22
CA ASP A 44 -11.26 5.60 12.20
C ASP A 44 -11.24 6.45 13.48
N THR A 45 -10.58 5.92 14.50
CA THR A 45 -10.62 6.46 15.88
C THR A 45 -9.92 7.81 15.99
N LYS A 46 -8.98 8.10 15.09
CA LYS A 46 -8.20 9.35 15.13
C LYS A 46 -8.80 10.43 14.23
N GLY A 47 -9.26 10.09 13.02
CA GLY A 47 -9.78 11.06 12.06
C GLY A 47 -11.30 11.27 12.15
N ASN A 48 -12.07 10.20 12.37
CA ASN A 48 -13.54 10.20 12.28
C ASN A 48 -14.18 9.43 13.44
N CYS A 49 -13.82 9.84 14.67
CA CYS A 49 -14.25 9.17 15.89
C CYS A 49 -15.78 9.18 16.06
N GLY A 50 -16.37 8.00 16.23
CA GLY A 50 -17.81 7.79 16.31
C GLY A 50 -18.48 7.32 15.00
N ASP A 51 -17.81 7.42 13.86
CA ASP A 51 -18.35 6.95 12.59
C ASP A 51 -17.95 5.50 12.30
N LYS A 52 -18.94 4.71 11.88
CA LYS A 52 -18.68 3.35 11.39
C LYS A 52 -18.27 3.41 9.93
N GLY A 53 -17.20 2.70 9.60
CA GLY A 53 -16.71 2.59 8.24
C GLY A 53 -16.40 1.15 7.84
N VAL A 54 -15.97 1.02 6.59
CA VAL A 54 -15.48 -0.25 6.03
C VAL A 54 -14.02 -0.07 5.67
N LEU A 55 -13.16 -0.91 6.25
CA LEU A 55 -11.75 -0.99 5.91
C LEU A 55 -11.55 -2.09 4.85
N ARG A 56 -10.95 -1.75 3.73
CA ARG A 56 -10.58 -2.70 2.66
C ARG A 56 -9.08 -2.82 2.57
N ILE A 57 -8.62 -4.06 2.52
CA ILE A 57 -7.21 -4.45 2.44
C ILE A 57 -6.98 -4.95 1.03
N THR A 58 -6.14 -4.26 0.26
CA THR A 58 -5.77 -4.66 -1.11
C THR A 58 -4.32 -5.09 -1.13
N ASN A 59 -3.78 -5.45 -2.30
CA ASN A 59 -2.34 -5.69 -2.47
C ASN A 59 -1.50 -4.40 -2.61
N LEU A 60 -2.10 -3.22 -2.80
CA LEU A 60 -1.37 -1.96 -3.02
C LEU A 60 -1.60 -0.90 -1.92
N ARG A 61 -2.78 -0.91 -1.30
CA ARG A 61 -3.19 0.11 -0.33
C ARG A 61 -4.24 -0.37 0.66
N LEU A 62 -4.41 0.39 1.73
CA LEU A 62 -5.61 0.35 2.57
C LEU A 62 -6.57 1.44 2.10
N THR A 63 -7.86 1.13 2.10
CA THR A 63 -8.90 2.16 1.95
C THR A 63 -9.91 2.05 3.07
N TRP A 64 -10.33 3.19 3.59
CA TRP A 64 -11.40 3.28 4.57
C TRP A 64 -12.43 4.29 4.08
N HIS A 65 -13.71 4.02 4.30
CA HIS A 65 -14.77 4.99 4.05
C HIS A 65 -15.86 4.85 5.10
N ALA A 66 -16.46 5.98 5.49
CA ALA A 66 -17.61 5.96 6.38
C ALA A 66 -18.83 5.34 5.67
N ILE A 67 -19.58 4.51 6.39
CA ILE A 67 -20.79 3.85 5.87
C ILE A 67 -21.91 4.89 5.64
N ALA A 68 -22.11 5.78 6.61
CA ALA A 68 -23.18 6.78 6.54
C ALA A 68 -22.91 7.85 5.47
N ILE A 69 -21.65 8.27 5.30
CA ILE A 69 -21.25 9.34 4.40
C ILE A 69 -19.99 8.93 3.61
N PRO A 70 -20.13 8.18 2.50
CA PRO A 70 -18.97 7.64 1.75
C PRO A 70 -18.02 8.69 1.14
N ARG A 71 -18.42 9.97 1.13
CA ARG A 71 -17.53 11.08 0.74
C ARG A 71 -16.39 11.26 1.74
N ILE A 72 -16.61 10.88 3.00
CA ILE A 72 -15.58 10.84 4.03
C ILE A 72 -14.84 9.52 3.87
N ASN A 73 -13.62 9.60 3.35
CA ASN A 73 -12.83 8.43 3.05
C ASN A 73 -11.33 8.71 3.07
N LEU A 74 -10.56 7.62 3.06
CA LEU A 74 -9.11 7.62 3.14
C LEU A 74 -8.55 6.52 2.24
N SER A 75 -7.47 6.85 1.54
CA SER A 75 -6.64 5.93 0.79
C SER A 75 -5.21 6.05 1.28
N LEU A 76 -4.63 4.94 1.74
CA LEU A 76 -3.30 4.86 2.32
C LEU A 76 -2.45 3.84 1.56
N GLY A 77 -1.59 4.33 0.67
CA GLY A 77 -0.68 3.50 -0.11
C GLY A 77 0.42 2.85 0.72
N TYR A 78 0.73 1.58 0.48
CA TYR A 78 1.66 0.83 1.31
C TYR A 78 3.10 1.39 1.31
N ASN A 79 3.54 2.06 0.23
CA ASN A 79 4.87 2.66 0.19
C ASN A 79 5.02 3.86 1.14
N THR A 80 3.92 4.42 1.62
CA THR A 80 3.92 5.52 2.58
C THR A 80 3.98 5.02 4.02
N ILE A 81 3.65 3.75 4.26
CA ILE A 81 3.54 3.18 5.60
C ILE A 81 4.93 2.77 6.08
N SER A 82 5.36 3.38 7.19
CA SER A 82 6.64 3.11 7.85
C SER A 82 6.52 2.15 9.03
N GLY A 83 5.31 1.98 9.59
CA GLY A 83 5.08 1.05 10.69
C GLY A 83 3.63 0.60 10.80
N VAL A 84 3.45 -0.69 11.07
CA VAL A 84 2.14 -1.34 11.31
C VAL A 84 2.23 -2.11 12.63
N THR A 85 1.36 -1.78 13.58
CA THR A 85 1.29 -2.45 14.89
C THR A 85 -0.15 -2.58 15.36
N THR A 86 -0.45 -3.54 16.23
CA THR A 86 -1.72 -3.56 16.96
C THR A 86 -1.50 -3.11 18.39
N LYS A 87 -2.42 -2.29 18.93
CA LYS A 87 -2.35 -1.76 20.29
C LYS A 87 -3.76 -1.67 20.88
N MET A 88 -3.87 -1.82 22.19
CA MET A 88 -5.11 -1.53 22.90
C MET A 88 -5.37 -0.02 22.91
N THR A 89 -6.49 0.42 22.35
CA THR A 89 -6.90 1.83 22.27
C THR A 89 -8.34 1.98 22.74
N LYS A 90 -8.67 3.14 23.31
CA LYS A 90 -10.04 3.48 23.70
C LYS A 90 -10.80 4.06 22.51
N SER A 91 -11.73 3.27 21.96
CA SER A 91 -12.74 3.70 20.98
C SER A 91 -13.94 4.32 21.69
N ARG A 92 -14.62 5.27 21.02
CA ARG A 92 -15.87 5.86 21.52
C ARG A 92 -17.04 4.88 21.41
N LEU A 93 -17.05 4.06 20.36
CA LEU A 93 -18.12 3.11 20.08
C LEU A 93 -18.04 1.83 20.93
N ARG A 94 -16.83 1.46 21.39
CA ARG A 94 -16.60 0.18 22.05
C ARG A 94 -15.89 0.26 23.42
N GLY A 95 -15.26 1.38 23.76
CA GLY A 95 -14.36 1.45 24.93
C GLY A 95 -12.98 0.88 24.60
N GLN A 96 -12.34 0.17 25.53
CA GLN A 96 -11.00 -0.41 25.32
C GLN A 96 -11.04 -1.59 24.36
N ALA A 97 -10.37 -1.49 23.21
CA ALA A 97 -10.35 -2.51 22.18
C ALA A 97 -9.00 -2.58 21.45
N GLU A 98 -8.67 -3.74 20.91
CA GLU A 98 -7.52 -3.89 20.03
C GLU A 98 -7.76 -3.09 18.75
N SER A 99 -6.78 -2.27 18.39
CA SER A 99 -6.83 -1.33 17.27
C SER A 99 -5.57 -1.46 16.43
N LEU A 100 -5.74 -1.32 15.12
CA LEU A 100 -4.66 -1.24 14.16
C LEU A 100 -4.08 0.17 14.16
N TYR A 101 -2.80 0.27 14.47
CA TYR A 101 -2.05 1.52 14.54
C TYR A 101 -1.03 1.58 13.39
N LEU A 102 -1.16 2.59 12.55
CA LEU A 102 -0.35 2.78 11.35
C LEU A 102 0.41 4.10 11.45
N LEU A 103 1.71 4.04 11.18
CA LEU A 103 2.56 5.21 11.00
C LEU A 103 2.90 5.36 9.53
N ALA A 104 2.65 6.53 8.98
CA ALA A 104 2.94 6.82 7.58
C ALA A 104 3.70 8.13 7.41
N HIS A 105 4.44 8.22 6.32
CA HIS A 105 5.18 9.40 5.94
C HIS A 105 4.86 9.74 4.48
N HIS A 106 4.46 10.98 4.24
CA HIS A 106 4.19 11.49 2.91
C HIS A 106 4.46 13.00 2.86
N ALA A 107 5.11 13.46 1.78
CA ALA A 107 5.43 14.89 1.58
C ALA A 107 6.07 15.60 2.79
N ASN A 108 7.07 14.96 3.44
CA ASN A 108 7.74 15.43 4.66
C ASN A 108 6.85 15.58 5.90
N ALA A 109 5.63 15.05 5.86
CA ALA A 109 4.72 15.01 6.99
C ALA A 109 4.57 13.58 7.51
N ARG A 110 4.46 13.45 8.83
CA ARG A 110 4.17 12.20 9.52
C ARG A 110 2.69 12.14 9.86
N TYR A 111 2.06 11.03 9.50
CA TYR A 111 0.66 10.75 9.78
C TYR A 111 0.57 9.52 10.67
N GLU A 112 -0.46 9.49 11.50
CA GLU A 112 -0.81 8.30 12.26
C GLU A 112 -2.29 8.01 12.01
N PHE A 113 -2.61 6.74 11.85
CA PHE A 113 -3.98 6.27 11.66
C PHE A 113 -4.29 5.19 12.69
N ILE A 114 -5.50 5.22 13.23
CA ILE A 114 -5.94 4.29 14.26
C ILE A 114 -7.29 3.74 13.84
N PHE A 115 -7.32 2.45 13.52
CA PHE A 115 -8.55 1.76 13.14
C PHE A 115 -8.97 0.79 14.23
N THR A 116 -10.18 0.94 14.74
CA THR A 116 -10.73 0.07 15.78
C THR A 116 -11.88 -0.74 15.23
N CYS A 117 -11.79 -2.08 15.31
CA CYS A 117 -12.92 -2.94 14.97
C CYS A 117 -13.96 -2.91 16.08
N ILE A 118 -15.21 -2.65 15.72
CA ILE A 118 -16.33 -2.77 16.67
C ILE A 118 -16.57 -4.25 17.01
N ASN A 119 -16.40 -5.15 16.03
CA ASN A 119 -16.51 -6.58 16.25
C ASN A 119 -15.14 -7.24 16.60
N PRO A 120 -14.96 -7.76 17.84
CA PRO A 120 -13.72 -8.45 18.22
C PRO A 120 -13.38 -9.68 17.37
N SER A 121 -14.36 -10.38 16.79
CA SER A 121 -14.05 -11.58 16.00
C SER A 121 -13.24 -11.27 14.75
N GLN A 122 -13.35 -10.04 14.25
CA GLN A 122 -12.67 -9.55 13.06
C GLN A 122 -11.31 -8.91 13.34
N THR A 123 -10.88 -8.71 14.60
CA THR A 123 -9.56 -8.10 14.88
C THR A 123 -8.40 -8.96 14.38
N LYS A 124 -8.62 -10.27 14.23
CA LYS A 124 -7.65 -11.19 13.61
C LYS A 124 -7.25 -10.76 12.20
N LEU A 125 -8.14 -10.07 11.46
CA LEU A 125 -7.87 -9.59 10.10
C LEU A 125 -6.84 -8.45 10.06
N PHE A 126 -6.48 -7.84 11.20
CA PHE A 126 -5.34 -6.93 11.29
C PHE A 126 -4.00 -7.64 11.02
N THR A 127 -3.91 -8.95 11.30
CA THR A 127 -2.73 -9.74 10.95
C THR A 127 -2.53 -9.81 9.44
N THR A 128 -3.63 -9.82 8.66
CA THR A 128 -3.61 -9.73 7.19
C THR A 128 -2.94 -8.44 6.73
N VAL A 129 -3.24 -7.30 7.36
CA VAL A 129 -2.60 -6.01 7.02
C VAL A 129 -1.08 -6.08 7.23
N ILE A 130 -0.64 -6.63 8.35
CA ILE A 130 0.80 -6.78 8.67
C ILE A 130 1.48 -7.69 7.64
N ALA A 131 0.85 -8.83 7.32
CA ALA A 131 1.38 -9.80 6.36
C ALA A 131 1.50 -9.20 4.95
N ILE A 132 0.46 -8.50 4.48
CA ILE A 132 0.44 -7.87 3.16
C ILE A 132 1.42 -6.70 3.08
N HIS A 133 1.51 -5.85 4.10
CA HIS A 133 2.51 -4.77 4.12
C HIS A 133 3.93 -5.32 4.07
N ARG A 134 4.22 -6.41 4.78
CA ARG A 134 5.52 -7.10 4.69
C ARG A 134 5.78 -7.64 3.28
N ALA A 135 4.80 -8.33 2.68
CA ALA A 135 4.92 -8.84 1.31
C ALA A 135 5.13 -7.72 0.28
N TYR A 136 4.46 -6.58 0.48
CA TYR A 136 4.68 -5.37 -0.30
C TYR A 136 6.14 -4.91 -0.16
N GLU A 137 6.65 -4.72 1.05
CA GLU A 137 8.04 -4.27 1.26
C GLU A 137 9.09 -5.21 0.66
N THR A 138 8.90 -6.53 0.77
CA THR A 138 9.85 -7.52 0.24
C THR A 138 9.81 -7.68 -1.28
N SER A 139 8.79 -7.13 -1.95
CA SER A 139 8.59 -7.25 -3.40
C SER A 139 8.87 -5.95 -4.17
N LYS A 140 9.56 -4.97 -3.55
CA LYS A 140 9.82 -3.67 -4.18
C LYS A 140 10.56 -3.75 -5.52
N LEU A 141 11.38 -4.78 -5.74
CA LEU A 141 12.15 -4.95 -6.98
C LEU A 141 11.29 -5.10 -8.25
N TYR A 142 10.02 -5.53 -8.16
CA TYR A 142 9.13 -5.57 -9.33
C TYR A 142 8.67 -4.19 -9.84
N ARG A 143 8.82 -3.14 -9.02
CA ARG A 143 8.16 -1.84 -9.30
C ARG A 143 9.01 -0.61 -8.96
N GLU A 144 10.21 -0.81 -8.41
CA GLU A 144 11.17 0.26 -8.11
C GLU A 144 12.45 0.09 -8.92
N ILE A 145 12.98 1.22 -9.41
CA ILE A 145 14.30 1.26 -10.03
C ILE A 145 15.35 1.21 -8.91
N LYS A 146 16.27 0.25 -9.00
CA LYS A 146 17.45 0.15 -8.12
C LYS A 146 18.73 0.33 -8.92
N MET A 147 19.60 1.20 -8.44
CA MET A 147 20.95 1.37 -8.97
C MET A 147 21.92 0.59 -8.08
N ARG A 148 22.87 -0.13 -8.70
CA ARG A 148 23.93 -0.88 -8.00
C ARG A 148 23.38 -1.89 -6.96
N GLY A 149 22.25 -2.52 -7.27
CA GLY A 149 21.68 -3.58 -6.45
C GLY A 149 22.45 -4.90 -6.58
N ALA A 150 22.41 -5.73 -5.55
CA ALA A 150 22.99 -7.08 -5.56
C ALA A 150 22.10 -8.06 -6.35
N LEU A 151 22.09 -7.90 -7.68
CA LEU A 151 21.23 -8.65 -8.60
C LEU A 151 21.90 -9.92 -9.14
N VAL A 152 23.22 -10.02 -9.08
CA VAL A 152 23.98 -11.15 -9.64
C VAL A 152 24.52 -12.01 -8.49
N ASN A 153 24.50 -13.34 -8.66
CA ASN A 153 25.08 -14.28 -7.69
C ASN A 153 26.57 -14.53 -7.98
N ASP A 154 27.22 -15.35 -7.14
CA ASP A 154 28.66 -15.63 -7.26
C ASP A 154 29.03 -16.39 -8.55
N GLU A 155 28.05 -17.04 -9.17
CA GLU A 155 28.18 -17.78 -10.44
C GLU A 155 27.89 -16.90 -11.67
N GLN A 156 27.78 -15.58 -11.51
CA GLN A 156 27.43 -14.63 -12.58
C GLN A 156 26.05 -14.88 -13.23
N HIS A 157 25.10 -15.43 -12.47
CA HIS A 157 23.69 -15.57 -12.85
C HIS A 157 22.83 -14.50 -12.19
N LEU A 158 21.78 -14.07 -12.89
CA LEU A 158 20.77 -13.17 -12.34
C LEU A 158 20.03 -13.88 -11.19
N ARG A 159 19.87 -13.19 -10.07
CA ARG A 159 19.02 -13.64 -8.96
C ARG A 159 17.56 -13.40 -9.33
N ILE A 160 16.92 -14.45 -9.82
CA ILE A 160 15.52 -14.44 -10.25
C ILE A 160 14.61 -14.30 -9.03
N LEU A 161 13.66 -13.36 -9.10
CA LEU A 161 12.61 -13.13 -8.11
C LEU A 161 11.50 -14.20 -8.22
N PRO A 162 10.63 -14.35 -7.20
CA PRO A 162 9.44 -15.20 -7.32
C PRO A 162 8.63 -14.89 -8.59
N GLU A 163 8.12 -15.87 -9.33
CA GLU A 163 7.34 -15.62 -10.56
C GLU A 163 8.05 -14.81 -11.67
N GLU A 164 9.36 -14.55 -11.54
CA GLU A 164 10.18 -13.99 -12.62
C GLU A 164 10.78 -15.14 -13.44
N GLN A 165 10.91 -14.94 -14.75
CA GLN A 165 11.59 -15.87 -15.64
C GLN A 165 12.55 -15.09 -16.54
N GLN A 166 13.78 -15.56 -16.64
CA GLN A 166 14.74 -15.04 -17.61
C GLN A 166 14.38 -15.54 -19.01
N CYS A 167 14.07 -14.61 -19.93
CA CYS A 167 13.79 -14.94 -21.32
C CYS A 167 15.08 -15.21 -22.11
N ASP A 168 15.98 -14.23 -22.12
CA ASP A 168 17.21 -14.26 -22.93
C ASP A 168 18.43 -13.83 -22.09
N ARG A 169 19.63 -14.21 -22.55
CA ARG A 169 20.91 -13.74 -22.02
C ARG A 169 21.79 -13.26 -23.16
N TYR A 170 22.27 -12.02 -23.05
CA TYR A 170 23.22 -11.44 -24.00
C TYR A 170 24.47 -11.00 -23.26
N ASP A 171 25.62 -11.49 -23.71
CA ASP A 171 26.92 -11.06 -23.21
C ASP A 171 27.49 -9.94 -24.11
N GLY A 172 28.45 -9.16 -23.58
CA GLY A 172 29.11 -8.09 -24.34
C GLY A 172 28.25 -6.84 -24.60
N VAL A 173 27.21 -6.62 -23.80
CA VAL A 173 26.35 -5.44 -23.91
C VAL A 173 27.04 -4.22 -23.29
N TRP A 174 27.23 -3.16 -24.10
CA TRP A 174 27.86 -1.92 -23.66
C TRP A 174 26.85 -0.94 -23.07
N ASN A 175 27.22 -0.29 -21.96
CA ASN A 175 26.43 0.78 -21.36
C ASN A 175 26.94 2.15 -21.86
N LEU A 176 26.18 2.81 -22.74
CA LEU A 176 26.51 4.13 -23.31
C LEU A 176 26.36 5.30 -22.32
N GLY A 177 25.94 5.04 -21.09
CA GLY A 177 25.89 6.03 -20.01
C GLY A 177 27.22 6.21 -19.28
N ASN A 178 28.26 5.47 -19.67
CA ASN A 178 29.60 5.57 -19.12
C ASN A 178 30.61 5.72 -20.26
N ASP A 179 31.52 6.69 -20.17
CA ASP A 179 32.51 7.00 -21.21
C ASP A 179 33.80 6.17 -21.09
N GLN A 180 33.77 5.05 -20.35
CA GLN A 180 34.93 4.17 -20.11
C GLN A 180 34.95 2.97 -21.05
#